data_AF-A0A0G0PH79-F1
#
_entry.id   AF-A0A0G0PH79-F1
#
_cell.length_a   1.000
_cell.length_b   1.000
_cell.length_c   1.000
_cell.angle_alpha   90.00
_cell.angle_beta   90.00
_cell.angle_gamma   90.00
#
_symmetry.space_group_name_H-M   'P 1'
#
loop_
_entity.id
_entity.type
_entity.pdbx_description
1 polymer ?
#
loop_
_entity_poly.entity_id
_entity_poly.type
_entity_poly.pdbx_seq_one_letter_code
_entity_poly.pdbx_strand_id
1 'polypeptide(L)'
;MQDIYLQIWQLSKPYYQKGRPMDIKHIEWFMQKVDEVCAQESLDKTLLMPLAILHDIGYSTLADIAEVNYYDKDIRKAHMKTGAKLAKKILDSINYPKNKSKQIIKYISVHDDWAFGKIDIYLNDKVLGTFKDLDYLWIYTQEGCRAIQKVLKKNNKEMLEHLKQEVSPIFGKKPFSTSFAKKLREKYLTDREQDMHPLIKTLQNQLKQNADPKTQASSQRFFKEAVELYGVKTATVAKIAKETFKEIKDESKEKIFSLCEKLWQSGYMEETFIACNWSYNVWKQYEAKDFTIFENWVEKYINNWASCDTFCNHTIGKFIETFPEYLTELKKWTKSKNRWVKRASAVSLIIPARNGKFLKDIFEIADSLLLDSDDMVQKGYGWMLKAASQAHQQEVFNYVMKNKAVMPRTSLRYAIEKMPLELKKKAMAK
;
A
#
# COMPACT_ATOMS: atom_id res chain seq x y z
N MET A 1 -0.37 38.53 8.78
CA MET A 1 0.71 37.68 9.35
C MET A 1 1.23 36.63 8.36
N GLN A 2 0.42 36.03 7.49
CA GLN A 2 0.94 35.08 6.48
C GLN A 2 1.96 35.73 5.52
N ASP A 3 1.75 37.02 5.24
CA ASP A 3 2.63 37.88 4.43
C ASP A 3 4.03 38.08 5.04
N ILE A 4 4.15 38.25 6.36
CA ILE A 4 5.46 38.49 7.01
C ILE A 4 6.36 37.25 6.96
N TYR A 5 5.79 36.05 7.05
CA TYR A 5 6.56 34.80 6.96
C TYR A 5 7.06 34.55 5.53
N LEU A 6 6.24 34.90 4.53
CA LEU A 6 6.67 34.87 3.14
C LEU A 6 7.81 35.86 2.88
N GLN A 7 7.74 37.05 3.48
CA GLN A 7 8.82 38.04 3.41
C GLN A 7 10.12 37.53 4.06
N ILE A 8 10.05 36.92 5.25
CA ILE A 8 11.21 36.28 5.90
C ILE A 8 11.79 35.19 5.00
N TRP A 9 10.93 34.37 4.38
CA TRP A 9 11.36 33.33 3.44
C TRP A 9 12.05 33.91 2.20
N GLN A 10 11.48 34.94 1.57
CA GLN A 10 12.07 35.59 0.40
C GLN A 10 13.43 36.21 0.72
N LEU A 11 13.59 36.84 1.88
CA LEU A 11 14.86 37.41 2.33
C LEU A 11 15.90 36.36 2.71
N SER A 12 15.48 35.17 3.14
CA SER A 12 16.37 34.07 3.53
C SER A 12 16.75 33.14 2.38
N LYS A 13 15.90 33.02 1.34
CA LYS A 13 16.10 32.11 0.20
C LYS A 13 17.46 32.27 -0.51
N PRO A 14 18.02 33.49 -0.71
CA PRO A 14 19.36 33.65 -1.28
C PRO A 14 20.49 33.02 -0.45
N TYR A 15 20.32 32.91 0.87
CA TYR A 15 21.29 32.22 1.72
C TYR A 15 21.21 30.70 1.51
N TYR A 16 20.01 30.14 1.38
CA TYR A 16 19.82 28.72 1.08
C TYR A 16 20.27 28.31 -0.31
N GLN A 17 20.16 29.19 -1.31
CA GLN A 17 20.72 28.95 -2.65
C GLN A 17 22.25 28.81 -2.63
N LYS A 18 22.89 29.52 -1.71
CA LYS A 18 24.33 29.40 -1.42
C LYS A 18 24.62 28.39 -0.32
N GLY A 19 23.62 27.71 0.23
CA GLY A 19 23.71 26.84 1.41
C GLY A 19 23.78 25.37 1.03
N ARG A 20 23.33 24.49 1.94
CA ARG A 20 23.43 23.05 1.70
C ARG A 20 22.44 22.59 0.64
N PRO A 21 22.74 21.50 -0.08
CA PRO A 21 21.76 20.86 -0.94
C PRO A 21 20.51 20.47 -0.14
N MET A 22 19.34 20.61 -0.74
CA MET A 22 18.01 20.28 -0.18
C MET A 22 17.46 21.21 0.90
N ASP A 23 18.21 22.20 1.41
CA ASP A 23 17.69 23.12 2.43
C ASP A 23 16.40 23.82 1.99
N ILE A 24 16.31 24.25 0.73
CA ILE A 24 15.09 24.89 0.22
C ILE A 24 13.86 23.98 0.36
N LYS A 25 13.98 22.71 -0.03
CA LYS A 25 12.89 21.74 0.07
C LYS A 25 12.56 21.40 1.52
N HIS A 26 13.60 21.30 2.36
CA HIS A 26 13.45 21.09 3.79
C HIS A 26 12.63 22.23 4.41
N ILE A 27 13.00 23.49 4.15
CA ILE A 27 12.31 24.66 4.71
C ILE A 27 10.88 24.79 4.17
N GLU A 28 10.65 24.57 2.87
CA GLU A 28 9.31 24.59 2.29
C GLU A 28 8.38 23.54 2.94
N TRP A 29 8.89 22.33 3.18
CA TRP A 29 8.17 21.30 3.93
C TRP A 29 7.98 21.69 5.40
N PHE A 30 9.01 22.23 6.04
CA PHE A 30 8.99 22.59 7.46
C PHE A 30 7.94 23.67 7.71
N MET A 31 7.86 24.70 6.88
CA MET A 31 6.83 25.74 6.95
C MET A 31 5.41 25.16 6.94
N GLN A 32 5.13 24.20 6.05
CA GLN A 32 3.83 23.52 6.01
C GLN A 32 3.55 22.77 7.32
N LYS A 33 4.55 22.11 7.89
CA LYS A 33 4.41 21.38 9.17
C LYS A 33 4.31 22.28 10.38
N VAL A 34 4.89 23.47 10.34
CA VAL A 34 4.66 24.49 11.38
C VAL A 34 3.19 24.92 11.38
N ASP A 35 2.59 25.12 10.20
CA ASP A 35 1.16 25.46 10.11
C ASP A 35 0.27 24.35 10.70
N GLU A 36 0.53 23.10 10.34
CA GLU A 36 -0.23 21.95 10.85
C GLU A 36 -0.04 21.75 12.35
N VAL A 37 1.19 21.83 12.87
CA VAL A 37 1.45 21.60 14.29
C VAL A 37 0.88 22.73 15.14
N CYS A 38 0.99 24.00 14.72
CA CYS A 38 0.43 25.12 15.47
C CYS A 38 -1.11 25.12 15.49
N ALA A 39 -1.76 24.46 14.52
CA ALA A 39 -3.21 24.27 14.53
C ALA A 39 -3.66 23.17 15.52
N GLN A 40 -2.80 22.21 15.83
CA GLN A 40 -3.12 21.06 16.70
C GLN A 40 -2.56 21.18 18.12
N GLU A 41 -1.41 21.81 18.23
CA GLU A 41 -0.66 22.01 19.47
C GLU A 41 -0.66 23.51 19.76
N SER A 42 -1.13 23.92 20.95
CA SER A 42 -1.09 25.31 21.38
C SER A 42 0.36 25.80 21.45
N LEU A 43 0.83 26.40 20.36
CA LEU A 43 2.21 26.83 20.11
C LEU A 43 2.23 28.23 19.54
N ASP A 44 3.25 28.98 19.92
CA ASP A 44 3.45 30.33 19.40
C ASP A 44 4.08 30.29 18.00
N LYS A 45 3.21 30.32 16.98
CA LYS A 45 3.62 30.39 15.57
C LYS A 45 4.53 31.59 15.26
N THR A 46 4.43 32.69 16.02
CA THR A 46 5.28 33.89 15.84
C THR A 46 6.74 33.65 16.27
N LEU A 47 7.00 32.56 16.99
CA LEU A 47 8.35 32.10 17.30
C LEU A 47 8.76 30.93 16.41
N LEU A 48 7.88 29.93 16.25
CA LEU A 48 8.22 28.69 15.56
C LEU A 48 8.41 28.87 14.05
N MET A 49 7.57 29.68 13.39
CA MET A 49 7.66 29.87 11.93
C MET A 49 8.93 30.61 11.52
N PRO A 50 9.31 31.76 12.12
CA PRO A 50 10.59 32.40 11.79
C PRO A 50 11.80 31.53 12.16
N LEU A 51 11.73 30.78 13.27
CA LEU A 51 12.79 29.83 13.63
C LEU A 51 12.95 28.75 12.55
N ALA A 52 11.85 28.13 12.12
CA ALA A 52 11.85 27.15 11.04
C ALA A 52 12.47 27.72 9.75
N ILE A 53 12.10 28.95 9.37
CA ILE A 53 12.61 29.59 8.15
C ILE A 53 14.08 29.98 8.23
N LEU A 54 14.64 30.25 9.42
CA LEU A 54 15.94 30.91 9.56
C LEU A 54 17.04 30.04 10.17
N HIS A 55 16.72 28.87 10.73
CA HIS A 55 17.68 28.11 11.55
C HIS A 55 18.98 27.74 10.82
N ASP A 56 18.89 27.38 9.54
CA ASP A 56 20.02 26.87 8.76
C ASP A 56 20.65 27.87 7.76
N ILE A 57 20.22 29.13 7.76
CA ILE A 57 20.84 30.16 6.88
C ILE A 57 22.34 30.35 7.14
N GLY A 58 22.83 29.95 8.32
CA GLY A 58 24.24 30.03 8.70
C GLY A 58 25.17 29.16 7.84
N TYR A 59 24.67 28.11 7.19
CA TYR A 59 25.49 27.27 6.31
C TYR A 59 25.96 28.01 5.04
N SER A 60 25.27 29.09 4.66
CA SER A 60 25.62 29.93 3.50
C SER A 60 26.99 30.62 3.59
N THR A 61 27.63 30.60 4.76
CA THR A 61 28.92 31.26 4.98
C THR A 61 30.10 30.30 5.07
N LEU A 62 29.87 29.00 4.85
CA LEU A 62 30.93 28.00 4.82
C LEU A 62 31.60 28.00 3.43
N ALA A 63 32.93 27.82 3.40
CA ALA A 63 33.66 27.58 2.16
C ALA A 63 33.40 26.14 1.68
N ASP A 64 33.38 25.93 0.36
CA ASP A 64 33.32 24.62 -0.31
C ASP A 64 32.24 23.67 0.22
N ILE A 65 31.01 24.18 0.30
CA ILE A 65 29.84 23.51 0.89
C ILE A 65 29.64 22.07 0.40
N ALA A 66 30.02 21.73 -0.83
CA ALA A 66 29.88 20.39 -1.39
C ALA A 66 30.77 19.32 -0.70
N GLU A 67 31.89 19.71 -0.09
CA GLU A 67 32.87 18.80 0.52
C GLU A 67 32.83 18.83 2.07
N VAL A 68 31.98 19.67 2.64
CA VAL A 68 31.89 19.90 4.09
C VAL A 68 31.12 18.78 4.79
N ASN A 69 31.73 18.21 5.83
CA ASN A 69 31.03 17.33 6.77
C ASN A 69 30.15 18.15 7.73
N TYR A 70 28.88 18.34 7.42
CA TYR A 70 27.93 19.11 8.25
C TYR A 70 27.66 18.51 9.64
N TYR A 71 28.17 17.30 9.94
CA TYR A 71 28.06 16.69 11.26
C TYR A 71 29.25 17.02 12.17
N ASP A 72 30.27 17.70 11.64
CA ASP A 72 31.37 18.21 12.43
C ASP A 72 30.90 19.24 13.47
N LYS A 73 31.40 19.12 14.69
CA LYS A 73 30.96 19.94 15.83
C LYS A 73 31.35 21.40 15.68
N ASP A 74 32.50 21.71 15.08
CA ASP A 74 32.94 23.08 14.88
C ASP A 74 32.15 23.75 13.76
N ILE A 75 31.82 23.00 12.70
CA ILE A 75 30.91 23.46 11.64
C ILE A 75 29.52 23.76 12.22
N ARG A 76 28.96 22.86 13.05
CA ARG A 76 27.67 23.08 13.72
C ARG A 76 27.66 24.34 14.58
N LYS A 77 28.74 24.55 15.34
CA LYS A 77 28.90 25.74 16.18
C LYS A 77 29.03 27.02 15.34
N ALA A 78 29.74 26.95 14.22
CA ALA A 78 29.94 28.09 13.32
C ALA A 78 28.63 28.51 12.63
N HIS A 79 27.84 27.57 12.09
CA HIS A 79 26.58 27.92 11.41
C HIS A 79 25.56 28.48 12.41
N MET A 80 25.45 27.92 13.62
CA MET A 80 24.54 28.47 14.65
C MET A 80 24.90 29.93 14.99
N LYS A 81 26.20 30.21 15.18
CA LYS A 81 26.70 31.56 15.51
C LYS A 81 26.45 32.55 14.36
N THR A 82 26.74 32.15 13.12
CA THR A 82 26.57 33.03 11.96
C THR A 82 25.10 33.18 11.58
N GLY A 83 24.33 32.10 11.63
CA GLY A 83 22.88 32.07 11.42
C GLY A 83 22.16 33.02 12.36
N ALA A 84 22.51 33.03 13.65
CA ALA A 84 21.96 33.98 14.61
C ALA A 84 22.19 35.46 14.22
N LYS A 85 23.37 35.79 13.66
CA LYS A 85 23.68 37.15 13.18
C LYS A 85 22.88 37.50 11.91
N LEU A 86 22.78 36.57 10.97
CA LEU A 86 22.02 36.76 9.72
C LEU A 86 20.52 36.89 10.01
N ALA A 87 19.98 36.04 10.88
CA ALA A 87 18.59 36.09 11.32
C ALA A 87 18.27 37.44 11.96
N LYS A 88 19.16 37.97 12.81
CA LYS A 88 19.01 39.32 13.36
C LYS A 88 18.90 40.37 12.26
N LYS A 89 19.77 40.35 11.25
CA LYS A 89 19.72 41.31 10.12
C LYS A 89 18.38 41.23 9.37
N ILE A 90 17.91 40.02 9.07
CA ILE A 90 16.64 39.80 8.36
C ILE A 90 15.46 40.32 9.20
N LEU A 91 15.37 39.90 10.47
CA LEU A 91 14.27 40.28 11.35
C LEU A 91 14.24 41.79 11.64
N ASP A 92 15.42 42.42 11.79
CA ASP A 92 15.52 43.88 11.95
C ASP A 92 15.07 44.61 10.68
N SER A 93 15.42 44.12 9.48
CA SER A 93 15.07 44.77 8.20
C SER A 93 13.56 44.83 7.90
N ILE A 94 12.77 43.98 8.55
CA ILE A 94 11.31 43.93 8.42
C ILE A 94 10.59 44.40 9.68
N ASN A 95 11.32 45.01 10.64
CA ASN A 95 10.79 45.46 11.93
C ASN A 95 10.02 44.37 12.71
N TYR A 96 10.53 43.13 12.72
CA TYR A 96 9.90 42.04 13.49
C TYR A 96 9.93 42.34 15.01
N PRO A 97 8.90 41.96 15.80
CA PRO A 97 8.81 42.31 17.22
C PRO A 97 10.08 41.97 18.02
N LYS A 98 10.71 42.98 18.63
CA LYS A 98 12.05 42.87 19.24
C LYS A 98 12.17 41.75 20.29
N ASN A 99 11.13 41.53 21.09
CA ASN A 99 11.09 40.45 22.08
C ASN A 99 11.10 39.06 21.42
N LYS A 100 10.32 38.88 20.35
CA LYS A 100 10.28 37.65 19.56
C LYS A 100 11.61 37.45 18.82
N SER A 101 12.14 38.49 18.19
CA SER A 101 13.44 38.46 17.51
C SER A 101 14.56 38.00 18.44
N LYS A 102 14.64 38.54 19.66
CA LYS A 102 15.63 38.12 20.66
C LYS A 102 15.54 36.62 20.99
N GLN A 103 14.32 36.10 21.10
CA GLN A 103 14.06 34.69 21.40
C GLN A 103 14.37 33.79 20.21
N ILE A 104 13.97 34.15 18.98
CA ILE A 104 14.30 33.43 17.74
C ILE A 104 15.82 33.36 17.55
N ILE A 105 16.54 34.48 17.72
CA ILE A 105 18.00 34.53 17.60
C ILE A 105 18.66 33.60 18.64
N LYS A 106 18.14 33.58 19.87
CA LYS A 106 18.61 32.65 20.91
C LYS A 106 18.39 31.20 20.48
N TYR A 107 17.21 30.85 19.99
CA TYR A 107 16.92 29.50 19.50
C TYR A 107 17.85 29.08 18.36
N ILE A 108 18.07 29.94 17.36
CA ILE A 108 19.00 29.66 16.25
C ILE A 108 20.42 29.43 16.79
N SER A 109 20.85 30.14 17.83
CA SER A 109 22.19 29.96 18.39
C SER A 109 22.41 28.65 19.17
N VAL A 110 21.34 27.88 19.43
CA VAL A 110 21.40 26.65 20.23
C VAL A 110 20.60 25.48 19.63
N HIS A 111 20.02 25.61 18.44
CA HIS A 111 19.10 24.59 17.91
C HIS A 111 19.77 23.24 17.69
N ASP A 112 21.10 23.21 17.50
CA ASP A 112 21.94 22.02 17.37
C ASP A 112 22.72 21.63 18.62
N ASP A 113 22.45 22.26 19.78
CA ASP A 113 23.13 21.95 21.05
C ASP A 113 22.94 20.49 21.51
N TRP A 114 21.96 19.76 20.95
CA TRP A 114 21.81 18.32 21.12
C TRP A 114 23.05 17.53 20.68
N ALA A 115 23.80 18.00 19.67
CA ALA A 115 25.04 17.37 19.20
C ALA A 115 26.19 17.48 20.23
N PHE A 116 26.00 18.33 21.25
CA PHE A 116 26.93 18.58 22.35
C PHE A 116 26.39 18.04 23.69
N GLY A 117 25.35 17.20 23.67
CA GLY A 117 24.78 16.55 24.85
C GLY A 117 23.83 17.43 25.68
N LYS A 118 23.53 18.65 25.24
CA LYS A 118 22.65 19.57 25.97
C LYS A 118 21.19 19.38 25.55
N ILE A 119 20.51 18.41 26.17
CA ILE A 119 19.16 18.01 25.77
C ILE A 119 18.06 18.76 26.55
N ASP A 120 18.37 19.22 27.77
CA ASP A 120 17.38 19.80 28.69
C ASP A 120 16.70 21.06 28.13
N ILE A 121 17.40 21.83 27.30
CA ILE A 121 16.85 23.04 26.68
C ILE A 121 15.64 22.76 25.79
N TYR A 122 15.56 21.57 25.19
CA TYR A 122 14.45 21.18 24.32
C TYR A 122 13.27 20.61 25.11
N LEU A 123 13.52 20.08 26.31
CA LEU A 123 12.49 19.56 27.20
C LEU A 123 11.77 20.69 27.93
N ASN A 124 12.51 21.75 28.27
CA ASN A 124 12.00 22.87 29.05
C ASN A 124 11.36 23.99 28.19
N ASP A 125 11.52 23.94 26.87
CA ASP A 125 10.98 24.94 25.95
C ASP A 125 10.16 24.26 24.85
N LYS A 126 8.83 24.42 24.92
CA LYS A 126 7.89 23.74 24.02
C LYS A 126 8.09 24.14 22.55
N VAL A 127 8.48 25.39 22.27
CA VAL A 127 8.73 25.86 20.89
C VAL A 127 9.99 25.22 20.35
N LEU A 128 11.09 25.26 21.12
CA LEU A 128 12.37 24.69 20.71
C LEU A 128 12.32 23.16 20.62
N GLY A 129 11.59 22.50 21.53
CA GLY A 129 11.32 21.06 21.50
C GLY A 129 10.53 20.65 20.26
N THR A 130 9.44 21.36 19.94
CA THR A 130 8.65 21.10 18.72
C THR A 130 9.46 21.36 17.46
N PHE A 131 10.26 22.43 17.43
CA PHE A 131 11.18 22.70 16.34
C PHE A 131 12.11 21.50 16.12
N LYS A 132 12.74 20.99 17.19
CA LYS A 132 13.65 19.83 17.10
C LYS A 132 12.92 18.57 16.61
N ASP A 133 11.69 18.33 17.04
CA ASP A 133 10.88 17.20 16.56
C ASP A 133 10.67 17.29 15.03
N LEU A 134 10.27 18.47 14.54
CA LEU A 134 9.97 18.69 13.12
C LEU A 134 11.22 18.68 12.26
N ASP A 135 12.30 19.31 12.71
CA ASP A 135 13.59 19.29 12.01
C ASP A 135 14.10 17.85 11.83
N TYR A 136 14.00 17.05 12.90
CA TYR A 136 14.32 15.63 12.83
C TYR A 136 13.38 14.85 11.89
N LEU A 137 12.08 15.13 11.93
CA LEU A 137 11.08 14.46 11.09
C LEU A 137 11.35 14.61 9.60
N TRP A 138 12.12 15.60 9.17
CA TRP A 138 12.52 15.74 7.78
C TRP A 138 13.16 14.44 7.22
N ILE A 139 13.95 13.72 8.02
CA ILE A 139 14.57 12.45 7.57
C ILE A 139 13.53 11.35 7.29
N TYR A 140 12.31 11.51 7.80
CA TYR A 140 11.14 10.66 7.55
C TYR A 140 10.31 11.17 6.36
N THR A 141 10.76 12.16 5.58
CA THR A 141 10.19 12.49 4.26
C THR A 141 10.87 11.70 3.14
N GLN A 142 10.22 11.49 2.00
CA GLN A 142 10.81 10.68 0.92
C GLN A 142 12.15 11.29 0.47
N GLU A 143 12.20 12.61 0.30
CA GLU A 143 13.39 13.38 -0.03
C GLU A 143 14.48 13.30 1.04
N GLY A 144 14.15 13.63 2.30
CA GLY A 144 15.12 13.63 3.40
C GLY A 144 15.69 12.24 3.65
N CYS A 145 14.85 11.20 3.58
CA CYS A 145 15.28 9.81 3.69
C CYS A 145 16.30 9.45 2.61
N ARG A 146 16.03 9.77 1.34
CA ARG A 146 16.98 9.49 0.23
C ARG A 146 18.31 10.21 0.41
N ALA A 147 18.30 11.44 0.93
CA ALA A 147 19.53 12.19 1.19
C ALA A 147 20.39 11.50 2.26
N ILE A 148 19.79 11.16 3.41
CA ILE A 148 20.48 10.47 4.50
C ILE A 148 20.90 9.05 4.12
N GLN A 149 20.10 8.35 3.34
CA GLN A 149 20.39 7.00 2.87
C GLN A 149 21.71 6.93 2.08
N LYS A 150 22.01 7.95 1.26
CA LYS A 150 23.29 8.06 0.53
C LYS A 150 24.47 8.26 1.47
N VAL A 151 24.32 9.12 2.48
CA VAL A 151 25.36 9.40 3.49
C VAL A 151 25.66 8.15 4.32
N LEU A 152 24.61 7.46 4.77
CA LEU A 152 24.72 6.23 5.58
C LEU A 152 25.08 4.98 4.78
N LYS A 153 25.07 5.05 3.44
CA LYS A 153 25.26 3.91 2.54
C LYS A 153 24.32 2.73 2.86
N LYS A 154 23.07 3.02 3.19
CA LYS A 154 22.04 2.02 3.54
C LYS A 154 21.16 1.68 2.35
N ASN A 155 20.76 0.43 2.19
CA ASN A 155 19.66 0.08 1.30
C ASN A 155 18.30 0.44 1.93
N ASN A 156 17.19 0.28 1.19
CA ASN A 156 15.87 0.68 1.68
C ASN A 156 15.46 -0.05 2.97
N LYS A 157 15.79 -1.35 3.09
CA LYS A 157 15.45 -2.17 4.26
C LYS A 157 16.24 -1.72 5.49
N GLU A 158 17.55 -1.54 5.32
CA GLU A 158 18.43 -1.04 6.37
C GLU A 158 18.06 0.37 6.81
N MET A 159 17.61 1.22 5.87
CA MET A 159 17.16 2.57 6.18
C MET A 159 15.83 2.57 6.92
N LEU A 160 14.87 1.72 6.53
CA LEU A 160 13.62 1.57 7.27
C LEU A 160 13.87 1.09 8.70
N GLU A 161 14.74 0.10 8.88
CA GLU A 161 15.11 -0.39 10.21
C GLU A 161 15.80 0.71 11.03
N HIS A 162 16.71 1.46 10.40
CA HIS A 162 17.33 2.63 11.02
C HIS A 162 16.31 3.68 11.47
N LEU A 163 15.27 3.94 10.67
CA LEU A 163 14.19 4.88 11.02
C LEU A 163 13.31 4.37 12.17
N LYS A 164 13.13 3.05 12.31
CA LYS A 164 12.36 2.44 13.41
C LYS A 164 13.06 2.53 14.76
N GLN A 165 14.39 2.39 14.79
CA GLN A 165 15.20 2.45 16.01
C GLN A 165 14.97 3.75 16.79
N GLU A 166 14.98 3.69 18.12
CA GLU A 166 14.82 4.88 18.99
C GLU A 166 16.09 5.73 19.08
N VAL A 167 17.25 5.13 18.81
CA VAL A 167 18.56 5.78 18.86
C VAL A 167 19.17 5.76 17.46
N SER A 168 19.71 6.90 17.05
CA SER A 168 20.51 7.03 15.83
C SER A 168 21.98 7.24 16.19
N PRO A 169 22.93 6.56 15.51
CA PRO A 169 24.36 6.81 15.69
C PRO A 169 24.78 8.25 15.36
N ILE A 170 24.06 8.94 14.47
CA ILE A 170 24.35 10.32 14.06
C ILE A 170 23.72 11.33 15.01
N PHE A 171 22.49 11.06 15.46
CA PHE A 171 21.66 12.06 16.12
C PHE A 171 21.29 11.77 17.58
N GLY A 172 21.74 10.65 18.14
CA GLY A 172 21.37 10.20 19.48
C GLY A 172 19.91 9.76 19.58
N LYS A 173 19.30 9.93 20.76
CA LYS A 173 17.89 9.58 21.01
C LYS A 173 16.96 10.48 20.19
N LYS A 174 16.04 9.87 19.44
CA LYS A 174 15.16 10.61 18.53
C LYS A 174 14.13 11.47 19.27
N PRO A 175 14.01 12.76 18.94
CA PRO A 175 13.13 13.70 19.62
C PRO A 175 11.74 13.65 18.98
N PHE A 176 10.79 13.00 19.64
CA PHE A 176 9.37 13.09 19.26
C PHE A 176 8.56 13.38 20.52
N SER A 177 8.53 14.64 20.92
CA SER A 177 7.87 15.13 22.13
C SER A 177 6.37 15.38 21.93
N THR A 178 5.97 15.93 20.78
CA THR A 178 4.57 16.29 20.49
C THR A 178 3.73 15.11 20.00
N SER A 179 2.41 15.20 20.20
CA SER A 179 1.48 14.18 19.70
C SER A 179 1.43 14.18 18.16
N PHE A 180 1.52 15.38 17.57
CA PHE A 180 1.62 15.60 16.13
C PHE A 180 2.83 14.88 15.54
N ALA A 181 4.03 15.09 16.11
CA ALA A 181 5.25 14.52 15.57
C ALA A 181 5.26 12.98 15.62
N LYS A 182 4.74 12.40 16.72
CA LYS A 182 4.60 10.94 16.85
C LYS A 182 3.70 10.34 15.78
N LYS A 183 2.50 10.93 15.58
CA LYS A 183 1.56 10.48 14.53
C LYS A 183 2.15 10.61 13.13
N LEU A 184 2.83 11.71 12.84
CA LEU A 184 3.42 11.94 11.53
C LEU A 184 4.58 10.97 11.26
N ARG A 185 5.40 10.67 12.28
CA ARG A 185 6.44 9.63 12.21
C ARG A 185 5.86 8.26 11.86
N GLU A 186 4.82 7.83 12.58
CA GLU A 186 4.15 6.54 12.36
C GLU A 186 3.57 6.43 10.95
N LYS A 187 2.91 7.50 10.48
CA LYS A 187 2.43 7.60 9.11
C LYS A 187 3.57 7.39 8.11
N TYR A 188 4.66 8.15 8.25
CA TYR A 188 5.81 8.05 7.34
C TYR A 188 6.53 6.70 7.38
N LEU A 189 6.56 6.01 8.52
CA LEU A 189 7.08 4.65 8.60
C LEU A 189 6.17 3.66 7.87
N THR A 190 4.86 3.79 8.06
CA THR A 190 3.85 2.95 7.40
C THR A 190 3.88 3.15 5.89
N ASP A 191 3.87 4.40 5.43
CA ASP A 191 3.96 4.75 4.00
C ASP A 191 5.25 4.15 3.39
N ARG A 192 6.36 4.13 4.12
CA ARG A 192 7.62 3.52 3.65
C ARG A 192 7.56 2.01 3.58
N GLU A 193 7.03 1.35 4.59
CA GLU A 193 6.79 -0.11 4.54
C GLU A 193 5.90 -0.48 3.35
N GLN A 194 5.00 0.42 2.99
CA GLN A 194 4.15 0.28 1.82
C GLN A 194 4.91 0.51 0.51
N ASP A 195 5.66 1.61 0.39
CA ASP A 195 6.50 1.99 -0.76
C ASP A 195 7.68 1.02 -1.03
N MET A 196 8.10 0.27 -0.02
CA MET A 196 9.30 -0.57 -0.03
C MET A 196 9.23 -1.86 -0.87
N HIS A 197 8.28 -1.99 -1.80
CA HIS A 197 8.38 -3.03 -2.83
C HIS A 197 8.73 -2.43 -4.20
N PRO A 198 10.04 -2.20 -4.47
CA PRO A 198 10.56 -1.90 -5.81
C PRO A 198 9.98 -2.82 -6.89
N LEU A 199 9.66 -4.07 -6.53
CA LEU A 199 9.02 -5.03 -7.40
C LEU A 199 7.62 -4.60 -7.87
N ILE A 200 6.74 -4.10 -7.00
CA ILE A 200 5.40 -3.65 -7.40
C ILE A 200 5.53 -2.49 -8.39
N LYS A 201 6.40 -1.52 -8.10
CA LYS A 201 6.62 -0.40 -9.02
C LYS A 201 7.21 -0.84 -10.35
N THR A 202 8.13 -1.81 -10.34
CA THR A 202 8.71 -2.40 -11.55
C THR A 202 7.65 -3.11 -12.37
N LEU A 203 6.80 -3.91 -11.73
CA LEU A 203 5.67 -4.61 -12.32
C LEU A 203 4.66 -3.64 -12.94
N GLN A 204 4.27 -2.59 -12.22
CA GLN A 204 3.36 -1.56 -12.73
C GLN A 204 3.95 -0.83 -13.93
N ASN A 205 5.26 -0.56 -13.92
CA ASN A 205 5.94 0.01 -15.08
C ASN A 205 5.94 -0.97 -16.27
N GLN A 206 6.18 -2.26 -16.05
CA GLN A 206 6.10 -3.28 -17.11
C GLN A 206 4.69 -3.40 -17.69
N LEU A 207 3.64 -3.35 -16.85
CA LEU A 207 2.24 -3.32 -17.31
C LEU A 207 1.97 -2.08 -18.17
N LYS A 208 2.37 -0.89 -17.70
CA LYS A 208 2.21 0.36 -18.46
C LYS A 208 2.96 0.34 -19.80
N GLN A 209 4.17 -0.23 -19.84
CA GLN A 209 4.96 -0.34 -21.08
C GLN A 209 4.35 -1.31 -22.09
N ASN A 210 3.58 -2.31 -21.62
CA ASN A 210 2.91 -3.30 -22.47
C ASN A 210 1.43 -2.97 -22.72
N ALA A 211 0.97 -1.80 -22.27
CA ALA A 211 -0.41 -1.37 -22.42
C ALA A 211 -0.72 -1.04 -23.89
N ASP A 212 -1.85 -1.55 -24.38
CA ASP A 212 -2.38 -1.24 -25.70
C ASP A 212 -3.80 -0.66 -25.56
N PRO A 213 -4.05 0.60 -26.00
CA PRO A 213 -5.36 1.23 -25.91
C PRO A 213 -6.47 0.43 -26.61
N LYS A 214 -6.17 -0.29 -27.69
CA LYS A 214 -7.17 -1.14 -28.37
C LYS A 214 -7.57 -2.32 -27.50
N THR A 215 -6.60 -2.97 -26.88
CA THR A 215 -6.82 -4.05 -25.91
C THR A 215 -7.62 -3.53 -24.71
N GLN A 216 -7.27 -2.35 -24.16
CA GLN A 216 -8.00 -1.72 -23.06
C GLN A 216 -9.48 -1.51 -23.42
N ALA A 217 -9.76 -0.86 -24.56
CA ALA A 217 -11.13 -0.55 -24.99
C ALA A 217 -11.95 -1.80 -25.35
N SER A 218 -11.31 -2.84 -25.89
CA SER A 218 -11.95 -4.13 -26.14
C SER A 218 -12.33 -4.81 -24.83
N SER A 219 -11.41 -4.85 -23.86
CA SER A 219 -11.66 -5.45 -22.55
C SER A 219 -12.74 -4.68 -21.78
N GLN A 220 -12.72 -3.35 -21.79
CA GLN A 220 -13.76 -2.54 -21.12
C GLN A 220 -15.17 -2.85 -21.65
N ARG A 221 -15.32 -3.09 -22.96
CA ARG A 221 -16.61 -3.44 -23.58
C ARG A 221 -17.06 -4.87 -23.28
N PHE A 222 -16.14 -5.75 -22.92
CA PHE A 222 -16.43 -7.16 -22.65
C PHE A 222 -17.01 -7.37 -21.25
N PHE A 223 -16.54 -6.60 -20.26
CA PHE A 223 -17.07 -6.67 -18.90
C PHE A 223 -18.36 -5.86 -18.79
N LYS A 224 -19.34 -6.42 -18.07
CA LYS A 224 -20.56 -5.68 -17.72
C LYS A 224 -20.35 -4.80 -16.49
N GLU A 225 -19.46 -5.26 -15.61
CA GLU A 225 -19.03 -4.53 -14.42
C GLU A 225 -17.97 -3.48 -14.77
N ALA A 226 -17.89 -2.43 -13.95
CA ALA A 226 -16.79 -1.48 -14.02
C ALA A 226 -15.49 -2.18 -13.63
N VAL A 227 -14.53 -2.24 -14.55
CA VAL A 227 -13.20 -2.78 -14.34
C VAL A 227 -12.15 -1.72 -14.66
N GLU A 228 -11.08 -1.70 -13.86
CA GLU A 228 -9.90 -0.90 -14.14
C GLU A 228 -8.84 -1.76 -14.81
N LEU A 229 -8.27 -1.25 -15.91
CA LEU A 229 -7.43 -2.02 -16.81
C LEU A 229 -6.28 -1.16 -17.32
N TYR A 230 -5.09 -1.76 -17.40
CA TYR A 230 -3.98 -1.20 -18.16
C TYR A 230 -4.17 -1.39 -19.67
N GLY A 231 -4.84 -2.46 -20.09
CA GLY A 231 -4.94 -2.85 -21.50
C GLY A 231 -3.84 -3.81 -21.93
N VAL A 232 -3.45 -4.73 -21.05
CA VAL A 232 -2.42 -5.73 -21.33
C VAL A 232 -3.06 -7.09 -21.58
N LYS A 233 -2.61 -7.79 -22.63
CA LYS A 233 -3.11 -9.14 -22.93
C LYS A 233 -2.79 -10.11 -21.79
N THR A 234 -3.72 -10.99 -21.43
CA THR A 234 -3.57 -11.96 -20.32
C THR A 234 -2.30 -12.81 -20.43
N ALA A 235 -1.89 -13.21 -21.63
CA ALA A 235 -0.64 -13.96 -21.83
C ALA A 235 0.61 -13.16 -21.41
N THR A 236 0.63 -11.86 -21.70
CA THR A 236 1.71 -10.96 -21.26
C THR A 236 1.66 -10.74 -19.75
N VAL A 237 0.47 -10.58 -19.17
CA VAL A 237 0.30 -10.50 -17.70
C VAL A 237 0.84 -11.76 -17.02
N ALA A 238 0.51 -12.95 -17.54
CA ALA A 238 1.01 -14.22 -17.01
C ALA A 238 2.54 -14.35 -17.13
N LYS A 239 3.13 -13.85 -18.23
CA LYS A 239 4.58 -13.78 -18.42
C LYS A 239 5.23 -12.88 -17.36
N ILE A 240 4.72 -11.65 -17.20
CA ILE A 240 5.18 -10.70 -16.18
C ILE A 240 5.08 -11.32 -14.78
N ALA A 241 3.94 -11.91 -14.44
CA ALA A 241 3.72 -12.58 -13.15
C ALA A 241 4.79 -13.63 -12.87
N LYS A 242 5.07 -14.50 -13.84
CA LYS A 242 6.07 -15.57 -13.72
C LYS A 242 7.49 -15.04 -13.61
N GLU A 243 7.85 -14.00 -14.36
CA GLU A 243 9.20 -13.41 -14.34
C GLU A 243 9.47 -12.74 -13.00
N THR A 244 8.57 -11.86 -12.58
CA THR A 244 8.63 -11.15 -11.29
C THR A 244 8.53 -12.07 -10.08
N PHE A 245 7.79 -13.18 -10.16
CA PHE A 245 7.73 -14.17 -9.07
C PHE A 245 9.12 -14.78 -8.77
N LYS A 246 9.99 -14.91 -9.78
CA LYS A 246 11.36 -15.43 -9.57
C LYS A 246 12.18 -14.58 -8.61
N GLU A 247 11.88 -13.28 -8.52
CA GLU A 247 12.57 -12.34 -7.65
C GLU A 247 12.14 -12.48 -6.18
N ILE A 248 10.96 -13.06 -5.92
CA ILE A 248 10.38 -13.21 -4.58
C ILE A 248 10.13 -14.68 -4.19
N LYS A 249 10.51 -15.64 -5.04
CA LYS A 249 10.20 -17.06 -4.81
C LYS A 249 10.78 -17.62 -3.50
N ASP A 250 11.86 -17.02 -3.01
CA ASP A 250 12.59 -17.42 -1.80
C ASP A 250 12.19 -16.56 -0.58
N GLU A 251 11.28 -15.58 -0.75
CA GLU A 251 10.70 -14.81 0.35
C GLU A 251 9.68 -15.65 1.13
N SER A 252 9.36 -15.23 2.36
CA SER A 252 8.35 -15.92 3.15
C SER A 252 6.95 -15.82 2.53
N LYS A 253 6.11 -16.83 2.76
CA LYS A 253 4.71 -16.82 2.34
C LYS A 253 3.99 -15.55 2.79
N GLU A 254 4.18 -15.13 4.03
CA GLU A 254 3.55 -13.92 4.61
C GLU A 254 3.96 -12.67 3.84
N LYS A 255 5.23 -12.59 3.44
CA LYS A 255 5.74 -11.48 2.62
C LYS A 255 5.10 -11.49 1.24
N ILE A 256 4.99 -12.65 0.60
CA ILE A 256 4.34 -12.81 -0.71
C ILE A 256 2.85 -12.49 -0.63
N PHE A 257 2.15 -12.88 0.43
CA PHE A 257 0.75 -12.53 0.65
C PHE A 257 0.57 -11.02 0.89
N SER A 258 1.46 -10.38 1.64
CA SER A 258 1.43 -8.91 1.82
C SER A 258 1.62 -8.15 0.49
N LEU A 259 2.37 -8.73 -0.44
CA LEU A 259 2.53 -8.24 -1.80
C LEU A 259 1.26 -8.44 -2.64
N CYS A 260 0.64 -9.62 -2.54
CA CYS A 260 -0.63 -9.91 -3.21
C CYS A 260 -1.74 -8.98 -2.75
N GLU A 261 -1.84 -8.72 -1.44
CA GLU A 261 -2.79 -7.76 -0.86
C GLU A 261 -2.68 -6.37 -1.52
N LYS A 262 -1.47 -5.86 -1.72
CA LYS A 262 -1.24 -4.56 -2.38
C LYS A 262 -1.71 -4.56 -3.83
N LEU A 263 -1.46 -5.64 -4.56
CA LEU A 263 -1.93 -5.80 -5.94
C LEU A 263 -3.46 -5.88 -6.00
N TRP A 264 -4.11 -6.53 -5.03
CA TRP A 264 -5.57 -6.53 -4.88
C TRP A 264 -6.14 -5.14 -4.59
N GLN A 265 -5.51 -4.40 -3.68
CA GLN A 265 -5.91 -3.03 -3.31
C GLN A 265 -5.81 -2.02 -4.47
N SER A 266 -5.00 -2.32 -5.50
CA SER A 266 -4.87 -1.45 -6.67
C SER A 266 -6.16 -1.31 -7.47
N GLY A 267 -7.04 -2.32 -7.45
CA GLY A 267 -8.25 -2.38 -8.28
C GLY A 267 -8.01 -2.76 -9.76
N TYR A 268 -6.77 -2.74 -10.24
CA TYR A 268 -6.44 -3.10 -11.62
C TYR A 268 -6.51 -4.61 -11.85
N MET A 269 -7.31 -5.05 -12.82
CA MET A 269 -7.54 -6.48 -13.08
C MET A 269 -6.24 -7.22 -13.46
N GLU A 270 -5.33 -6.57 -14.19
CA GLU A 270 -4.04 -7.22 -14.51
C GLU A 270 -3.17 -7.42 -13.27
N GLU A 271 -3.23 -6.54 -12.27
CA GLU A 271 -2.52 -6.71 -11.00
C GLU A 271 -3.15 -7.82 -10.16
N THR A 272 -4.49 -7.96 -10.15
CA THR A 272 -5.16 -9.06 -9.44
C THR A 272 -4.79 -10.43 -10.00
N PHE A 273 -4.61 -10.54 -11.32
CA PHE A 273 -4.14 -11.79 -11.94
C PHE A 273 -2.71 -12.15 -11.51
N ILE A 274 -1.85 -11.15 -11.31
CA ILE A 274 -0.49 -11.38 -10.79
C ILE A 274 -0.55 -11.83 -9.32
N ALA A 275 -1.41 -11.20 -8.51
CA ALA A 275 -1.67 -11.63 -7.13
C ALA A 275 -2.17 -13.08 -7.05
N CYS A 276 -3.09 -13.47 -7.94
CA CYS A 276 -3.58 -14.85 -8.05
C CYS A 276 -2.44 -15.82 -8.40
N ASN A 277 -1.58 -15.45 -9.36
CA ASN A 277 -0.44 -16.28 -9.76
C ASN A 277 0.55 -16.49 -8.61
N TRP A 278 0.94 -15.40 -7.94
CA TRP A 278 1.91 -15.44 -6.83
C TRP A 278 1.38 -16.21 -5.63
N SER A 279 0.14 -15.91 -5.20
CA SER A 279 -0.50 -16.62 -4.09
C SER A 279 -0.63 -18.11 -4.38
N TYR A 280 -0.94 -18.51 -5.61
CA TYR A 280 -0.98 -19.91 -6.01
C TYR A 280 0.40 -20.57 -6.00
N ASN A 281 1.45 -19.91 -6.49
CA ASN A 281 2.78 -20.52 -6.59
C ASN A 281 3.39 -20.95 -5.24
N VAL A 282 2.88 -20.40 -4.13
CA VAL A 282 3.30 -20.77 -2.77
C VAL A 282 2.37 -21.78 -2.08
N TRP A 283 1.48 -22.44 -2.82
CA TRP A 283 0.46 -23.35 -2.25
C TRP A 283 1.01 -24.45 -1.34
N LYS A 284 2.25 -24.89 -1.56
CA LYS A 284 2.92 -25.90 -0.73
C LYS A 284 3.18 -25.44 0.71
N GLN A 285 3.11 -24.13 0.96
CA GLN A 285 3.34 -23.50 2.26
C GLN A 285 2.04 -23.10 2.97
N TYR A 286 0.88 -23.42 2.39
CA TYR A 286 -0.40 -23.04 2.99
C TYR A 286 -0.59 -23.69 4.37
N GLU A 287 -1.21 -22.92 5.26
CA GLU A 287 -1.63 -23.32 6.59
C GLU A 287 -3.13 -23.02 6.74
N ALA A 288 -3.82 -23.75 7.62
CA ALA A 288 -5.26 -23.57 7.86
C ALA A 288 -5.67 -22.09 8.12
N LYS A 289 -4.82 -21.33 8.84
CA LYS A 289 -5.04 -19.90 9.14
C LYS A 289 -5.11 -19.00 7.91
N ASP A 290 -4.57 -19.44 6.77
CA ASP A 290 -4.54 -18.64 5.54
C ASP A 290 -5.93 -18.50 4.91
N PHE A 291 -6.89 -19.37 5.26
CA PHE A 291 -8.27 -19.25 4.78
C PHE A 291 -8.85 -17.87 5.09
N THR A 292 -8.62 -17.35 6.29
CA THR A 292 -9.10 -16.03 6.69
C THR A 292 -8.54 -14.92 5.80
N ILE A 293 -7.31 -15.05 5.31
CA ILE A 293 -6.71 -14.07 4.37
C ILE A 293 -7.44 -14.16 3.02
N PHE A 294 -7.65 -15.38 2.51
CA PHE A 294 -8.31 -15.58 1.22
C PHE A 294 -9.78 -15.15 1.25
N GLU A 295 -10.50 -15.45 2.33
CA GLU A 295 -11.86 -14.98 2.57
C GLU A 295 -11.93 -13.46 2.54
N ASN A 296 -11.02 -12.79 3.26
CA ASN A 296 -10.92 -11.33 3.23
C ASN A 296 -10.68 -10.78 1.81
N TRP A 297 -9.85 -11.43 0.99
CA TRP A 297 -9.63 -11.00 -0.40
C TRP A 297 -10.88 -11.14 -1.26
N VAL A 298 -11.59 -12.27 -1.13
CA VAL A 298 -12.86 -12.49 -1.84
C VAL A 298 -13.90 -11.44 -1.45
N GLU A 299 -14.03 -11.15 -0.16
CA GLU A 299 -15.04 -10.23 0.34
C GLU A 299 -14.74 -8.77 -0.03
N LYS A 300 -13.48 -8.34 0.11
CA LYS A 300 -13.10 -6.92 -0.01
C LYS A 300 -12.74 -6.48 -1.42
N TYR A 301 -12.11 -7.34 -2.22
CA TYR A 301 -11.43 -6.90 -3.45
C TYR A 301 -12.03 -7.48 -4.74
N ILE A 302 -12.67 -8.65 -4.67
CA ILE A 302 -13.23 -9.26 -5.88
C ILE A 302 -14.51 -8.54 -6.28
N ASN A 303 -14.50 -7.93 -7.46
CA ASN A 303 -15.60 -7.15 -8.02
C ASN A 303 -16.02 -7.58 -9.45
N ASN A 304 -15.36 -8.58 -10.01
CA ASN A 304 -15.60 -9.07 -11.37
C ASN A 304 -15.39 -10.59 -11.45
N TRP A 305 -16.04 -11.23 -12.43
CA TRP A 305 -16.02 -12.68 -12.58
C TRP A 305 -14.63 -13.21 -12.96
N ALA A 306 -13.81 -12.46 -13.70
CA ALA A 306 -12.51 -12.94 -14.16
C ALA A 306 -11.50 -13.07 -13.00
N SER A 307 -11.47 -12.08 -12.11
CA SER A 307 -10.66 -12.13 -10.88
C SER A 307 -11.18 -13.20 -9.92
N CYS A 308 -12.52 -13.30 -9.78
CA CYS A 308 -13.17 -14.36 -9.00
C CYS A 308 -12.73 -15.75 -9.46
N ASP A 309 -12.92 -16.05 -10.74
CA ASP A 309 -12.64 -17.38 -11.28
C ASP A 309 -11.14 -17.71 -11.25
N THR A 310 -10.27 -16.73 -11.52
CA THR A 310 -8.81 -16.92 -11.49
C THR A 310 -8.33 -17.25 -10.08
N PHE A 311 -8.79 -16.51 -9.07
CA PHE A 311 -8.42 -16.74 -7.69
C PHE A 311 -9.01 -18.04 -7.13
N CYS A 312 -10.30 -18.25 -7.35
CA CYS A 312 -11.05 -19.35 -6.74
C CYS A 312 -10.68 -20.71 -7.33
N ASN A 313 -10.56 -20.82 -8.67
CA ASN A 313 -10.25 -22.11 -9.29
C ASN A 313 -8.89 -22.65 -8.85
N HIS A 314 -7.93 -21.78 -8.61
CA HIS A 314 -6.54 -22.15 -8.33
C HIS A 314 -6.20 -22.04 -6.85
N THR A 315 -6.16 -20.83 -6.29
CA THR A 315 -5.71 -20.60 -4.90
C THR A 315 -6.67 -21.23 -3.90
N ILE A 316 -7.96 -20.87 -3.93
CA ILE A 316 -8.93 -21.44 -2.98
C ILE A 316 -9.19 -22.92 -3.26
N GLY A 317 -9.35 -23.30 -4.53
CA GLY A 317 -9.54 -24.70 -4.90
C GLY A 317 -8.41 -25.59 -4.39
N LYS A 318 -7.15 -25.15 -4.52
CA LYS A 318 -6.00 -25.89 -4.00
C LYS A 318 -5.94 -25.89 -2.47
N PHE A 319 -6.31 -24.79 -1.83
CA PHE A 319 -6.44 -24.71 -0.38
C PHE A 319 -7.45 -25.75 0.14
N ILE A 320 -8.65 -25.82 -0.45
CA ILE A 320 -9.70 -26.77 -0.06
C ILE A 320 -9.29 -28.23 -0.30
N GLU A 321 -8.55 -28.52 -1.36
CA GLU A 321 -7.99 -29.86 -1.54
C GLU A 321 -6.97 -30.25 -0.46
N THR A 322 -6.32 -29.26 0.16
CA THR A 322 -5.31 -29.46 1.20
C THR A 322 -5.94 -29.50 2.60
N PHE A 323 -6.99 -28.69 2.82
CA PHE A 323 -7.75 -28.58 4.07
C PHE A 323 -9.26 -28.75 3.83
N PRO A 324 -9.74 -29.98 3.56
CA PRO A 324 -11.14 -30.23 3.19
C PRO A 324 -12.17 -29.82 4.24
N GLU A 325 -11.78 -29.73 5.52
CA GLU A 325 -12.63 -29.27 6.62
C GLU A 325 -13.22 -27.86 6.38
N TYR A 326 -12.53 -27.03 5.59
CA TYR A 326 -12.97 -25.69 5.20
C TYR A 326 -14.06 -25.67 4.13
N LEU A 327 -14.49 -26.82 3.60
CA LEU A 327 -15.72 -26.92 2.80
C LEU A 327 -16.94 -26.37 3.56
N THR A 328 -16.95 -26.50 4.89
CA THR A 328 -18.00 -25.94 5.75
C THR A 328 -18.06 -24.42 5.64
N GLU A 329 -16.90 -23.75 5.55
CA GLU A 329 -16.82 -22.30 5.39
C GLU A 329 -17.26 -21.86 3.99
N LEU A 330 -16.88 -22.60 2.93
CA LEU A 330 -17.41 -22.35 1.58
C LEU A 330 -18.94 -22.45 1.51
N LYS A 331 -19.54 -23.40 2.24
CA LYS A 331 -21.02 -23.47 2.32
C LYS A 331 -21.61 -22.24 2.98
N LYS A 332 -20.96 -21.61 3.96
CA LYS A 332 -21.44 -20.35 4.55
C LYS A 332 -21.43 -19.21 3.52
N TRP A 333 -20.46 -19.17 2.61
CA TRP A 333 -20.38 -18.14 1.56
C TRP A 333 -21.61 -18.10 0.65
N THR A 334 -22.32 -19.23 0.48
CA THR A 334 -23.58 -19.28 -0.28
C THR A 334 -24.67 -18.34 0.26
N LYS A 335 -24.59 -17.98 1.53
CA LYS A 335 -25.55 -17.11 2.23
C LYS A 335 -25.16 -15.64 2.23
N SER A 336 -24.01 -15.29 1.65
CA SER A 336 -23.51 -13.92 1.64
C SER A 336 -24.41 -13.00 0.80
N LYS A 337 -24.49 -11.73 1.20
CA LYS A 337 -25.12 -10.68 0.38
C LYS A 337 -24.24 -10.28 -0.82
N ASN A 338 -22.94 -10.54 -0.74
CA ASN A 338 -22.01 -10.26 -1.82
C ASN A 338 -22.08 -11.36 -2.90
N ARG A 339 -22.45 -10.98 -4.13
CA ARG A 339 -22.58 -11.91 -5.27
C ARG A 339 -21.28 -12.67 -5.57
N TRP A 340 -20.13 -12.04 -5.35
CA TRP A 340 -18.83 -12.63 -5.64
C TRP A 340 -18.43 -13.66 -4.60
N VAL A 341 -18.78 -13.44 -3.33
CA VAL A 341 -18.61 -14.46 -2.27
C VAL A 341 -19.49 -15.67 -2.55
N LYS A 342 -20.76 -15.46 -2.93
CA LYS A 342 -21.65 -16.55 -3.37
C LYS A 342 -21.09 -17.30 -4.58
N ARG A 343 -20.65 -16.59 -5.63
CA ARG A 343 -20.02 -17.21 -6.80
C ARG A 343 -18.78 -18.01 -6.40
N ALA A 344 -17.90 -17.43 -5.58
CA ALA A 344 -16.66 -18.02 -5.11
C ALA A 344 -16.89 -19.39 -4.42
N SER A 345 -17.98 -19.53 -3.65
CA SER A 345 -18.34 -20.81 -3.02
C SER A 345 -18.44 -21.97 -4.03
N ALA A 346 -19.01 -21.69 -5.21
CA ALA A 346 -19.19 -22.68 -6.26
C ALA A 346 -17.95 -22.82 -7.15
N VAL A 347 -17.38 -21.70 -7.61
CA VAL A 347 -16.27 -21.76 -8.58
C VAL A 347 -14.98 -22.30 -7.96
N SER A 348 -14.80 -22.19 -6.64
CA SER A 348 -13.65 -22.79 -5.94
C SER A 348 -13.58 -24.31 -6.10
N LEU A 349 -14.71 -24.97 -6.36
CA LEU A 349 -14.76 -26.43 -6.53
C LEU A 349 -14.66 -26.89 -7.99
N ILE A 350 -14.47 -26.00 -8.97
CA ILE A 350 -14.41 -26.40 -10.39
C ILE A 350 -13.29 -27.40 -10.69
N ILE A 351 -12.06 -27.12 -10.23
CA ILE A 351 -10.92 -28.03 -10.46
C ILE A 351 -11.09 -29.31 -9.63
N PRO A 352 -11.37 -29.26 -8.31
CA PRO A 352 -11.65 -30.45 -7.52
C PRO A 352 -12.77 -31.34 -8.10
N ALA A 353 -13.88 -30.74 -8.54
CA ALA A 353 -15.03 -31.45 -9.12
C ALA A 353 -14.66 -32.20 -10.40
N ARG A 354 -13.86 -31.57 -11.27
CA ARG A 354 -13.37 -32.21 -12.50
C ARG A 354 -12.51 -33.44 -12.20
N ASN A 355 -11.80 -33.42 -11.08
CA ASN A 355 -11.01 -34.53 -10.58
C ASN A 355 -11.83 -35.54 -9.75
N GLY A 356 -13.17 -35.43 -9.77
CA GLY A 356 -14.09 -36.34 -9.09
C GLY A 356 -14.22 -36.13 -7.58
N LYS A 357 -13.72 -35.03 -7.02
CA LYS A 357 -13.75 -34.77 -5.58
C LYS A 357 -15.01 -34.02 -5.12
N PHE A 358 -15.35 -34.21 -3.84
CA PHE A 358 -16.34 -33.40 -3.10
C PHE A 358 -17.77 -33.40 -3.68
N LEU A 359 -18.20 -34.49 -4.34
CA LEU A 359 -19.51 -34.55 -5.00
C LEU A 359 -20.69 -34.22 -4.06
N LYS A 360 -20.66 -34.71 -2.82
CA LYS A 360 -21.68 -34.41 -1.81
C LYS A 360 -21.76 -32.91 -1.53
N ASP A 361 -20.62 -32.28 -1.23
CA ASP A 361 -20.55 -30.85 -0.92
C ASP A 361 -20.92 -29.97 -2.11
N ILE A 362 -20.60 -30.41 -3.33
CA ILE A 362 -21.02 -29.76 -4.58
C ILE A 362 -22.54 -29.70 -4.68
N PHE A 363 -23.25 -30.79 -4.37
CA PHE A 363 -24.71 -30.79 -4.37
C PHE A 363 -25.29 -29.91 -3.26
N GLU A 364 -24.70 -29.90 -2.07
CA GLU A 364 -25.14 -29.02 -0.98
C GLU A 364 -24.98 -27.52 -1.31
N ILE A 365 -23.87 -27.15 -1.96
CA ILE A 365 -23.65 -25.78 -2.46
C ILE A 365 -24.64 -25.46 -3.59
N ALA A 366 -24.85 -26.38 -4.53
CA ALA A 366 -25.81 -26.19 -5.61
C ALA A 366 -27.24 -26.02 -5.09
N ASP A 367 -27.66 -26.79 -4.08
CA ASP A 367 -28.97 -26.65 -3.43
C ASP A 367 -29.12 -25.29 -2.75
N SER A 368 -28.06 -24.83 -2.05
CA SER A 368 -28.07 -23.53 -1.37
C SER A 368 -28.17 -22.36 -2.36
N LEU A 369 -27.61 -22.49 -3.56
CA LEU A 369 -27.61 -21.46 -4.61
C LEU A 369 -28.71 -21.68 -5.67
N LEU A 370 -29.53 -22.73 -5.55
CA LEU A 370 -30.40 -23.21 -6.61
C LEU A 370 -31.30 -22.12 -7.19
N LEU A 371 -31.92 -21.34 -6.30
CA LEU A 371 -32.89 -20.29 -6.61
C LEU A 371 -32.30 -18.88 -6.59
N ASP A 372 -30.97 -18.74 -6.54
CA ASP A 372 -30.34 -17.43 -6.58
C ASP A 372 -30.70 -16.71 -7.90
N SER A 373 -31.15 -15.47 -7.80
CA SER A 373 -31.59 -14.68 -8.96
C SER A 373 -30.43 -14.05 -9.73
N ASP A 374 -29.22 -14.04 -9.15
CA ASP A 374 -28.06 -13.41 -9.73
C ASP A 374 -27.45 -14.25 -10.87
N ASP A 375 -27.29 -13.63 -12.04
CA ASP A 375 -26.85 -14.33 -13.25
C ASP A 375 -25.41 -14.86 -13.14
N MET A 376 -24.52 -14.19 -12.40
CA MET A 376 -23.15 -14.64 -12.16
C MET A 376 -23.11 -15.80 -11.18
N VAL A 377 -23.98 -15.81 -10.17
CA VAL A 377 -24.08 -16.93 -9.23
C VAL A 377 -24.63 -18.17 -9.95
N GLN A 378 -25.69 -18.01 -10.74
CA GLN A 378 -26.28 -19.08 -11.57
C GLN A 378 -25.26 -19.74 -12.51
N LYS A 379 -24.50 -18.93 -13.25
CA LYS A 379 -23.42 -19.42 -14.11
C LYS A 379 -22.33 -20.13 -13.31
N GLY A 380 -22.02 -19.65 -12.11
CA GLY A 380 -21.01 -20.21 -11.22
C GLY A 380 -21.34 -21.64 -10.81
N TYR A 381 -22.48 -21.88 -10.16
CA TYR A 381 -22.85 -23.22 -9.72
C TYR A 381 -23.24 -24.15 -10.87
N GLY A 382 -23.82 -23.61 -11.96
CA GLY A 382 -24.01 -24.36 -13.20
C GLY A 382 -22.68 -24.86 -13.78
N TRP A 383 -21.63 -24.03 -13.77
CA TRP A 383 -20.29 -24.45 -14.19
C TRP A 383 -19.66 -25.45 -13.23
N MET A 384 -19.86 -25.31 -11.92
CA MET A 384 -19.43 -26.32 -10.94
C MET A 384 -20.05 -27.69 -11.24
N LEU A 385 -21.37 -27.76 -11.50
CA LEU A 385 -22.06 -28.99 -11.91
C LEU A 385 -21.53 -29.53 -13.25
N LYS A 386 -21.26 -28.65 -14.22
CA LYS A 386 -20.61 -29.02 -15.49
C LYS A 386 -19.22 -29.63 -15.28
N ALA A 387 -18.48 -29.15 -14.30
CA ALA A 387 -17.17 -29.70 -13.97
C ALA A 387 -17.31 -31.08 -13.31
N ALA A 388 -18.22 -31.22 -12.35
CA ALA A 388 -18.51 -32.49 -11.68
C ALA A 388 -19.00 -33.57 -12.65
N SER A 389 -19.79 -33.21 -13.68
CA SER A 389 -20.35 -34.19 -14.63
C SER A 389 -19.31 -34.86 -15.53
N GLN A 390 -18.08 -34.36 -15.57
CA GLN A 390 -16.98 -35.02 -16.28
C GLN A 390 -16.50 -36.29 -15.57
N ALA A 391 -16.64 -36.35 -14.24
CA ALA A 391 -16.32 -37.54 -13.44
C ALA A 391 -17.59 -38.29 -12.99
N HIS A 392 -18.68 -37.56 -12.72
CA HIS A 392 -19.92 -38.05 -12.10
C HIS A 392 -21.15 -37.70 -12.95
N GLN A 393 -21.12 -38.09 -14.23
CA GLN A 393 -22.13 -37.67 -15.21
C GLN A 393 -23.56 -38.04 -14.79
N GLN A 394 -23.76 -39.28 -14.33
CA GLN A 394 -25.10 -39.79 -14.04
C GLN A 394 -25.69 -39.14 -12.79
N GLU A 395 -24.87 -38.94 -11.77
CA GLU A 395 -25.22 -38.31 -10.52
C GLU A 395 -25.63 -36.85 -10.75
N VAL A 396 -24.83 -36.11 -11.52
CA VAL A 396 -25.17 -34.72 -11.88
C VAL A 396 -26.41 -34.66 -12.76
N PHE A 397 -26.58 -35.59 -13.72
CA PHE A 397 -27.80 -35.64 -14.53
C PHE A 397 -29.04 -35.91 -13.67
N ASN A 398 -28.96 -36.85 -12.73
CA ASN A 398 -30.05 -37.16 -11.80
C ASN A 398 -30.38 -35.94 -10.92
N TYR A 399 -29.36 -35.22 -10.42
CA TYR A 399 -29.54 -33.98 -9.68
C TYR A 399 -30.27 -32.91 -10.51
N VAL A 400 -29.85 -32.70 -11.77
CA VAL A 400 -30.49 -31.74 -12.67
C VAL A 400 -31.94 -32.14 -12.94
N MET A 401 -32.22 -33.41 -13.21
CA MET A 401 -33.58 -33.89 -13.47
C MET A 401 -34.49 -33.74 -12.26
N LYS A 402 -33.98 -34.01 -11.04
CA LYS A 402 -34.71 -33.81 -9.78
C LYS A 402 -35.13 -32.35 -9.59
N ASN A 403 -34.25 -31.40 -9.92
CA ASN A 403 -34.46 -29.97 -9.70
C ASN A 403 -34.99 -29.21 -10.94
N LYS A 404 -35.16 -29.89 -12.07
CA LYS A 404 -35.45 -29.33 -13.39
C LYS A 404 -36.60 -28.32 -13.41
N ALA A 405 -37.65 -28.55 -12.60
CA ALA A 405 -38.84 -27.71 -12.55
C ALA A 405 -38.57 -26.30 -12.01
N VAL A 406 -37.60 -26.15 -11.10
CA VAL A 406 -37.31 -24.89 -10.39
C VAL A 406 -35.93 -24.32 -10.70
N MET A 407 -35.01 -25.14 -11.23
CA MET A 407 -33.66 -24.72 -11.57
C MET A 407 -33.68 -23.66 -12.70
N PRO A 408 -33.02 -22.50 -12.51
CA PRO A 408 -32.85 -21.50 -13.55
C PRO A 408 -32.27 -22.10 -14.84
N ARG A 409 -32.86 -21.70 -15.97
CA ARG A 409 -32.45 -22.16 -17.33
C ARG A 409 -30.96 -21.95 -17.59
N THR A 410 -30.38 -20.87 -17.08
CA THR A 410 -28.95 -20.56 -17.19
C THR A 410 -28.11 -21.68 -16.58
N SER A 411 -28.33 -21.98 -15.29
CA SER A 411 -27.57 -22.98 -14.56
C SER A 411 -27.77 -24.38 -15.13
N LEU A 412 -29.01 -24.73 -15.50
CA LEU A 412 -29.34 -26.01 -16.12
C LEU A 412 -28.54 -26.21 -17.41
N ARG A 413 -28.55 -25.22 -18.32
CA ARG A 413 -27.82 -25.30 -19.60
C ARG A 413 -26.32 -25.44 -19.40
N TYR A 414 -25.75 -24.75 -18.41
CA TYR A 414 -24.35 -24.93 -18.04
C TYR A 414 -24.09 -26.36 -17.56
N ALA A 415 -24.87 -26.85 -16.59
CA ALA A 415 -24.66 -28.16 -15.96
C ALA A 415 -24.63 -29.31 -16.98
N ILE A 416 -25.49 -29.27 -18.00
CA ILE A 416 -25.60 -30.30 -19.04
C ILE A 416 -24.72 -30.07 -20.27
N GLU A 417 -23.96 -28.97 -20.36
CA GLU A 417 -23.25 -28.54 -21.57
C GLU A 417 -22.33 -29.62 -22.16
N LYS A 418 -21.71 -30.44 -21.31
CA LYS A 418 -20.78 -31.50 -21.73
C LYS A 418 -21.42 -32.89 -21.87
N MET A 419 -22.71 -33.02 -21.55
CA MET A 419 -23.42 -34.31 -21.65
C MET A 419 -23.77 -34.68 -23.11
N PRO A 420 -24.02 -35.97 -23.39
CA PRO A 420 -24.57 -36.43 -24.67
C PRO A 420 -25.87 -35.72 -25.06
N LEU A 421 -26.11 -35.62 -26.37
CA LEU A 421 -27.28 -34.92 -26.92
C LEU A 421 -28.61 -35.45 -26.37
N GLU A 422 -28.73 -36.76 -26.19
CA GLU A 422 -29.95 -37.39 -25.69
C GLU A 422 -30.27 -36.99 -24.24
N LEU A 423 -29.25 -36.88 -23.37
CA LEU A 423 -29.45 -36.38 -22.00
C LEU A 423 -29.80 -34.90 -22.02
N LYS A 424 -29.16 -34.10 -22.87
CA LYS A 424 -29.48 -32.68 -23.02
C LYS A 424 -30.94 -32.47 -23.44
N LYS A 425 -31.43 -33.23 -24.43
CA LYS A 425 -32.83 -33.17 -24.87
C LYS A 425 -33.79 -33.50 -23.73
N LYS A 426 -33.53 -34.57 -22.96
CA LYS A 426 -34.33 -34.95 -21.79
C LYS A 426 -34.38 -33.84 -20.72
N ALA A 427 -33.22 -33.26 -20.39
CA ALA A 427 -33.12 -32.18 -19.41
C ALA A 427 -33.78 -30.87 -19.90
N MET A 428 -33.78 -30.60 -21.20
CA MET A 428 -34.33 -29.37 -21.80
C MET A 428 -35.81 -29.47 -22.22
N ALA A 429 -36.38 -30.68 -22.27
CA ALA A 429 -37.81 -30.88 -22.55
C ALA A 429 -38.67 -30.10 -21.55
N LYS A 430 -39.83 -29.57 -21.97
CA LYS A 430 -40.72 -28.84 -21.05
C LYS A 430 -41.31 -29.77 -19.99
#